data_AF-A0AB36Z0I8-F1
#
_entry.id   AF-A0AB36Z0I8-F1
#
_cell.length_a   1.000
_cell.length_b   1.000
_cell.length_c   1.000
_cell.angle_alpha   90.00
_cell.angle_beta   90.00
_cell.angle_gamma   90.00
#
_symmetry.space_group_name_H-M   'P 1'
#
loop_
_entity.id
_entity.type
_entity.pdbx_description
1 polymer ?
#
loop_
_entity_poly.entity_id
_entity_poly.type
_entity_poly.pdbx_seq_one_letter_code
_entity_poly.pdbx_strand_id
1 'polypeptide(L)'
;MSLKDFKEKSEKYINQLLRLKRGLLSYPKKHNINTKDKIIVPILLYSLPFSLDYTISDIYFLDFSSFFKFFQSKNLYLKSALNGEVDNVKIIHSNWASDKPDVKDFLRFIENPFHVSQLKPCIKNFTTTHNIGDYEIHLDRTYIDLQTEEYEQLL
;
A
#
# COMPACT_ATOMS: atom_id res chain seq x y z
N MET A 1 -10.72 11.25 8.93
CA MET A 1 -11.59 10.05 8.86
C MET A 1 -11.21 9.15 10.01
N SER A 2 -12.17 8.71 10.84
CA SER A 2 -11.84 7.81 11.96
C SER A 2 -11.53 6.40 11.46
N LEU A 3 -10.87 5.58 12.29
CA LEU A 3 -10.65 4.15 11.99
C LEU A 3 -11.97 3.39 11.78
N LYS A 4 -13.01 3.76 12.53
CA LYS A 4 -14.36 3.20 12.38
C LYS A 4 -14.95 3.55 11.02
N ASP A 5 -14.92 4.82 10.63
CA ASP A 5 -15.42 5.27 9.32
C ASP A 5 -14.66 4.59 8.17
N PHE A 6 -13.34 4.43 8.33
CA PHE A 6 -12.51 3.74 7.36
C PHE A 6 -12.95 2.28 7.22
N LYS A 7 -13.15 1.56 8.33
CA LYS A 7 -13.60 0.18 8.33
C LYS A 7 -14.95 0.01 7.64
N GLU A 8 -15.96 0.78 8.06
CA GLU A 8 -17.31 0.70 7.51
C GLU A 8 -17.36 1.04 6.01
N LYS A 9 -16.62 2.07 5.58
CA LYS A 9 -16.53 2.42 4.16
C LYS A 9 -15.78 1.36 3.35
N SER A 10 -14.69 0.83 3.90
CA SER A 10 -13.89 -0.21 3.24
C SER A 10 -14.70 -1.46 3.00
N GLU A 11 -15.49 -1.92 3.97
CA GLU A 11 -16.39 -3.07 3.81
C GLU A 11 -17.40 -2.85 2.67
N LYS A 12 -17.98 -1.66 2.56
CA LYS A 12 -18.88 -1.31 1.46
C LYS A 12 -18.18 -1.37 0.10
N TYR A 13 -16.96 -0.82 0.00
CA TYR A 13 -16.19 -0.81 -1.24
C TYR A 13 -15.72 -2.21 -1.65
N ILE A 14 -15.25 -3.02 -0.69
CA ILE A 14 -14.89 -4.44 -0.88
C ILE A 14 -16.09 -5.18 -1.48
N ASN A 15 -17.27 -5.05 -0.89
CA ASN A 15 -18.49 -5.71 -1.38
C ASN A 15 -18.85 -5.28 -2.81
N GLN A 16 -18.66 -4.00 -3.15
CA GLN A 16 -18.88 -3.50 -4.51
C GLN A 16 -17.88 -4.09 -5.51
N LEU A 17 -16.59 -4.14 -5.15
CA LEU A 17 -15.52 -4.75 -5.96
C LEU A 17 -15.76 -6.25 -6.18
N LEU A 18 -16.13 -6.99 -5.14
CA LEU A 18 -16.44 -8.43 -5.24
C LEU A 18 -17.65 -8.67 -6.15
N ARG A 19 -18.69 -7.84 -6.04
CA ARG A 19 -19.86 -7.91 -6.94
C ARG A 19 -19.47 -7.63 -8.38
N LEU A 20 -18.59 -6.65 -8.62
CA LEU A 20 -18.07 -6.36 -9.96
C LEU A 20 -17.23 -7.52 -10.50
N LYS A 21 -16.26 -8.02 -9.72
CA LYS A 21 -15.43 -9.19 -10.07
C LYS A 21 -16.31 -10.38 -10.47
N ARG A 22 -17.35 -10.67 -9.68
CA ARG A 22 -18.34 -11.72 -10.00
C ARG A 22 -19.08 -11.43 -11.31
N GLY A 23 -19.57 -10.22 -11.52
CA GLY A 23 -20.27 -9.83 -12.76
C GLY A 23 -19.39 -10.00 -14.01
N LEU A 24 -18.13 -9.58 -13.92
CA LEU A 24 -17.14 -9.71 -15.01
C LEU A 24 -16.85 -11.18 -15.35
N LEU A 25 -16.74 -12.03 -14.33
CA LEU A 25 -16.48 -13.47 -14.52
C LEU A 25 -17.72 -14.22 -15.04
N SER A 26 -18.91 -13.90 -14.54
CA SER A 26 -20.15 -14.58 -14.92
C SER A 26 -20.72 -14.13 -16.27
N TYR A 27 -20.52 -12.85 -16.64
CA TYR A 27 -21.13 -12.27 -17.85
C TYR A 27 -20.15 -11.42 -18.68
N PRO A 28 -18.98 -11.96 -19.07
CA PRO A 28 -17.94 -11.19 -19.78
C PRO A 28 -18.45 -10.53 -21.08
N LYS A 29 -19.32 -11.24 -21.84
CA LYS A 29 -19.94 -10.72 -23.06
C LYS A 29 -20.80 -9.48 -22.83
N LYS A 30 -21.53 -9.39 -21.70
CA LYS A 30 -22.37 -8.23 -21.38
C LYS A 30 -21.54 -6.98 -21.05
N HIS A 31 -20.30 -7.20 -20.60
CA HIS A 31 -19.36 -6.13 -20.27
C HIS A 31 -18.36 -5.83 -21.39
N ASN A 32 -18.51 -6.47 -22.56
CA ASN A 32 -17.58 -6.36 -23.69
C ASN A 32 -16.10 -6.62 -23.30
N ILE A 33 -15.87 -7.60 -22.42
CA ILE A 33 -14.53 -7.97 -21.96
C ILE A 33 -14.24 -9.41 -22.33
N ASN A 34 -13.06 -9.65 -22.92
CA ASN A 34 -12.51 -10.99 -23.08
C ASN A 34 -11.64 -11.34 -21.87
N THR A 35 -12.06 -12.35 -21.09
CA THR A 35 -11.37 -12.83 -19.89
C THR A 35 -10.53 -14.08 -20.13
N LYS A 36 -10.54 -14.67 -21.33
CA LYS A 36 -9.93 -15.99 -21.60
C LYS A 36 -8.44 -16.06 -21.22
N ASP A 37 -7.71 -14.98 -21.52
CA ASP A 37 -6.26 -14.88 -21.31
C ASP A 37 -5.90 -13.72 -20.38
N LYS A 38 -6.83 -13.29 -19.51
CA LYS A 38 -6.64 -12.15 -18.61
C LYS A 38 -6.92 -12.55 -17.17
N ILE A 39 -6.11 -12.03 -16.25
CA ILE A 39 -6.38 -12.06 -14.82
C ILE A 39 -7.14 -10.80 -14.40
N ILE A 40 -8.12 -10.95 -13.52
CA ILE A 40 -8.80 -9.81 -12.90
C ILE A 40 -8.16 -9.57 -11.54
N VAL A 41 -7.49 -8.43 -11.41
CA VAL A 41 -6.82 -8.00 -10.18
C VAL A 41 -7.65 -6.89 -9.54
N PRO A 42 -8.43 -7.16 -8.49
CA PRO A 42 -9.22 -6.14 -7.83
C PRO A 42 -8.32 -5.29 -6.91
N ILE A 43 -8.35 -3.97 -7.12
CA ILE A 43 -7.55 -3.01 -6.36
C ILE A 43 -8.49 -1.94 -5.83
N LEU A 44 -8.39 -1.65 -4.54
CA LEU A 44 -9.04 -0.52 -3.89
C LEU A 44 -8.02 0.62 -3.78
N LEU A 45 -8.23 1.69 -4.56
CA LEU A 45 -7.39 2.88 -4.59
C LEU A 45 -7.95 3.92 -3.62
N TYR A 46 -7.31 4.20 -2.48
CA TYR A 46 -7.58 5.36 -1.59
C TYR A 46 -6.83 5.27 -0.25
N SER A 47 -5.50 5.45 -0.19
CA SER A 47 -4.83 4.91 0.99
C SER A 47 -3.41 5.40 1.35
N LEU A 48 -3.26 6.67 1.71
CA LEU A 48 -2.45 7.00 2.88
C LEU A 48 -3.33 7.61 3.98
N PRO A 49 -3.23 7.10 5.23
CA PRO A 49 -2.29 6.09 5.71
C PRO A 49 -2.71 4.62 5.46
N PHE A 50 -3.80 4.35 4.74
CA PHE A 50 -4.45 3.01 4.76
C PHE A 50 -3.94 1.97 3.76
N SER A 51 -2.82 2.20 3.05
CA SER A 51 -2.28 1.20 2.11
C SER A 51 -1.89 -0.02 2.92
N LEU A 52 -2.23 -1.21 2.43
CA LEU A 52 -1.95 -2.45 3.13
C LEU A 52 -0.94 -3.26 2.32
N ASP A 53 -0.04 -3.92 3.04
CA ASP A 53 0.89 -4.93 2.53
C ASP A 53 0.28 -6.34 2.52
N TYR A 54 -1.03 -6.43 2.70
CA TYR A 54 -1.81 -7.66 2.64
C TYR A 54 -3.15 -7.42 1.95
N THR A 55 -3.78 -8.50 1.50
CA THR A 55 -5.08 -8.45 0.81
C THR A 55 -6.23 -8.73 1.77
N ILE A 56 -7.40 -8.14 1.49
CA ILE A 56 -8.67 -8.52 2.12
C ILE A 56 -9.60 -9.08 1.04
N SER A 57 -10.00 -10.35 1.15
CA SER A 57 -10.83 -11.02 0.13
C SER A 57 -10.23 -10.97 -1.28
N ASP A 58 -8.92 -11.21 -1.40
CA ASP A 58 -8.11 -11.07 -2.62
C ASP A 58 -8.08 -9.65 -3.23
N ILE A 59 -8.42 -8.62 -2.46
CA ILE A 59 -8.37 -7.22 -2.88
C ILE A 59 -7.12 -6.56 -2.35
N TYR A 60 -6.35 -5.94 -3.24
CA TYR A 60 -5.17 -5.15 -2.90
C TYR A 60 -5.57 -3.72 -2.50
N PHE A 61 -4.85 -3.14 -1.54
CA PHE A 61 -5.07 -1.79 -1.05
C PHE A 61 -3.86 -0.94 -1.37
N LEU A 62 -4.04 0.03 -2.26
CA LEU A 62 -2.94 0.80 -2.80
C LEU A 62 -3.27 2.29 -2.79
N ASP A 63 -2.26 3.12 -2.55
CA ASP A 63 -2.40 4.54 -2.72
C ASP A 63 -2.45 4.92 -4.21
N PHE A 64 -3.31 5.90 -4.54
CA PHE A 64 -3.47 6.34 -5.92
C PHE A 64 -2.18 6.92 -6.51
N SER A 65 -1.39 7.65 -5.71
CA SER A 65 -0.13 8.23 -6.18
C SER A 65 0.90 7.15 -6.48
N SER A 66 0.99 6.12 -5.64
CA SER A 66 1.84 4.95 -5.85
C SER A 66 1.44 4.19 -7.11
N PHE A 67 0.14 3.90 -7.27
CA PHE A 67 -0.40 3.24 -8.46
C PHE A 67 -0.02 3.98 -9.74
N PHE A 68 -0.22 5.30 -9.76
CA PHE A 68 0.06 6.10 -10.94
C PHE A 68 1.57 6.19 -11.23
N LYS A 69 2.40 6.36 -10.20
CA LYS A 69 3.87 6.40 -10.33
C LYS A 69 4.44 5.15 -10.99
N PHE A 70 3.89 3.96 -10.70
CA PHE A 70 4.31 2.74 -11.38
C PHE A 70 4.19 2.89 -12.90
N PHE A 71 3.10 3.41 -13.44
CA PHE A 71 2.96 3.53 -14.90
C PHE A 71 3.75 4.69 -15.51
N GLN A 72 4.26 5.62 -14.70
CA GLN A 72 4.98 6.80 -15.19
C GLN A 72 6.49 6.63 -15.25
N SER A 73 7.07 5.90 -14.30
CA SER A 73 8.53 5.88 -14.14
C SER A 73 9.05 4.54 -13.66
N LYS A 74 10.13 4.06 -14.31
CA LYS A 74 10.89 2.88 -13.87
C LYS A 74 11.49 3.06 -12.50
N ASN A 75 12.00 4.26 -12.21
CA ASN A 75 12.76 4.54 -11.00
C ASN A 75 12.02 5.53 -10.10
N LEU A 76 12.03 5.26 -8.80
CA LEU A 76 11.73 6.24 -7.76
C LEU A 76 13.03 6.89 -7.32
N TYR A 77 12.99 8.21 -7.23
CA TYR A 77 14.15 9.03 -6.88
C TYR A 77 13.94 9.70 -5.53
N LEU A 78 15.01 9.75 -4.75
CA LEU A 78 15.19 10.72 -3.69
C LEU A 78 15.31 12.10 -4.34
N LYS A 79 14.50 13.05 -3.89
CA LYS A 79 14.47 14.41 -4.41
C LYS A 79 15.02 15.38 -3.38
N SER A 80 15.91 16.26 -3.80
CA SER A 80 16.36 17.40 -2.99
C SER A 80 15.77 18.68 -3.55
N ALA A 81 15.38 19.58 -2.66
CA ALA A 81 14.92 20.93 -2.99
C ALA A 81 15.93 21.95 -2.46
N LEU A 82 17.15 21.93 -2.99
CA LEU A 82 18.18 22.92 -2.66
C LEU A 82 18.01 24.13 -3.59
N ASN A 83 17.98 25.33 -3.02
CA ASN A 83 17.86 26.60 -3.76
C ASN A 83 16.61 26.72 -4.67
N GLY A 84 15.53 25.99 -4.37
CA GLY A 84 14.26 26.06 -5.11
C GLY A 84 14.21 25.19 -6.37
N GLU A 85 15.29 24.49 -6.72
CA GLU A 85 15.31 23.50 -7.80
C GLU A 85 15.09 22.10 -7.20
N VAL A 86 14.26 21.29 -7.87
CA VAL A 86 13.96 19.91 -7.43
C VAL A 86 14.76 18.95 -8.27
N ASP A 87 15.86 18.45 -7.70
CA ASP A 87 16.76 17.53 -8.36
C ASP A 87 16.58 16.09 -7.89
N ASN A 88 16.69 15.16 -8.83
CA ASN A 88 16.76 13.73 -8.52
C ASN A 88 18.18 13.39 -8.07
N VAL A 89 18.37 13.16 -6.77
CA VAL A 89 19.69 12.92 -6.16
C VAL A 89 20.13 11.48 -6.32
N LYS A 90 19.22 10.52 -6.11
CA LYS A 90 19.54 9.09 -6.06
C LYS A 90 18.33 8.23 -6.40
N ILE A 91 18.55 7.14 -7.13
CA ILE A 91 17.53 6.09 -7.30
C ILE A 91 17.43 5.32 -5.98
N ILE A 92 16.24 5.32 -5.38
CA ILE A 92 15.95 4.59 -4.14
C ILE A 92 15.21 3.27 -4.40
N HIS A 93 14.53 3.16 -5.55
CA HIS A 93 13.81 1.96 -5.94
C HIS A 93 13.61 1.91 -7.45
N SER A 94 13.56 0.70 -8.02
CA SER A 94 13.20 0.47 -9.41
C SER A 94 11.98 -0.46 -9.47
N ASN A 95 10.90 0.02 -10.07
CA ASN A 95 9.61 -0.66 -10.20
C ASN A 95 9.68 -1.90 -11.13
N TRP A 96 10.54 -1.87 -12.15
CA TRP A 96 10.82 -3.00 -13.05
C TRP A 96 12.27 -2.97 -13.55
N ALA A 97 12.76 -4.11 -14.05
CA ALA A 97 14.16 -4.27 -14.48
C ALA A 97 14.38 -3.99 -15.98
N SER A 98 13.41 -4.36 -16.83
CA SER A 98 13.45 -4.21 -18.29
C SER A 98 13.27 -2.75 -18.76
N ASP A 99 13.23 -2.54 -20.07
CA ASP A 99 12.92 -1.22 -20.65
C ASP A 99 11.45 -0.82 -20.45
N LYS A 100 10.55 -1.81 -20.35
CA LYS A 100 9.12 -1.63 -20.15
C LYS A 100 8.62 -2.53 -19.00
N PRO A 101 7.60 -2.11 -18.25
CA PRO A 101 7.02 -2.93 -17.19
C PRO A 101 6.30 -4.14 -17.79
N ASP A 102 6.31 -5.26 -17.07
CA ASP A 102 5.46 -6.40 -17.37
C ASP A 102 4.41 -6.66 -16.26
N VAL A 103 3.56 -7.68 -16.48
CA VAL A 103 2.50 -8.04 -15.51
C VAL A 103 3.10 -8.51 -14.19
N LYS A 104 4.25 -9.20 -14.20
CA LYS A 104 4.89 -9.71 -12.98
C LYS A 104 5.47 -8.57 -12.17
N ASP A 105 6.03 -7.55 -12.82
CA ASP A 105 6.49 -6.33 -12.18
C ASP A 105 5.34 -5.63 -11.46
N PHE A 106 4.20 -5.49 -12.13
CA PHE A 106 3.03 -4.86 -11.52
C PHE A 106 2.48 -5.66 -10.33
N LEU A 107 2.37 -6.99 -10.47
CA LEU A 107 1.91 -7.87 -9.37
C LEU A 107 2.83 -7.77 -8.14
N ARG A 108 4.15 -7.84 -8.35
CA ARG A 108 5.14 -7.66 -7.28
C ARG A 108 5.05 -6.28 -6.63
N PHE A 109 4.82 -5.24 -7.41
CA PHE A 109 4.65 -3.88 -6.92
C PHE A 109 3.41 -3.73 -6.03
N ILE A 110 2.26 -4.31 -6.41
CA ILE A 110 1.02 -4.19 -5.61
C ILE A 110 1.02 -5.11 -4.38
N GLU A 111 1.75 -6.23 -4.42
CA GLU A 111 1.90 -7.15 -3.27
C GLU A 111 2.75 -6.55 -2.16
N ASN A 112 3.79 -5.79 -2.51
CA ASN A 112 4.64 -5.12 -1.53
C ASN A 112 5.03 -3.72 -2.03
N PRO A 113 4.10 -2.74 -1.93
CA PRO A 113 4.37 -1.39 -2.39
C PRO A 113 5.57 -0.79 -1.64
N PHE A 114 6.53 -0.26 -2.37
CA PHE A 114 7.80 0.25 -1.80
C PHE A 114 7.56 1.18 -0.60
N HIS A 115 6.65 2.15 -0.73
CA HIS A 115 6.35 3.10 0.35
C HIS A 115 5.83 2.42 1.63
N VAL A 116 5.03 1.36 1.51
CA VAL A 116 4.54 0.60 2.66
C VAL A 116 5.66 -0.25 3.25
N SER A 117 6.46 -0.89 2.40
CA SER A 117 7.58 -1.73 2.85
C SER A 117 8.63 -0.94 3.64
N GLN A 118 8.86 0.32 3.23
CA GLN A 118 9.78 1.22 3.91
C GLN A 118 9.29 1.63 5.31
N LEU A 119 7.98 1.69 5.56
CA LEU A 119 7.42 2.06 6.87
C LEU A 119 7.40 0.91 7.88
N LYS A 120 7.51 -0.35 7.44
CA LYS A 120 7.44 -1.52 8.34
C LYS A 120 8.50 -1.51 9.44
N PRO A 121 9.79 -1.22 9.16
CA PRO A 121 10.82 -1.18 10.21
C PRO A 121 10.59 -0.10 11.26
N CYS A 122 9.87 0.97 10.91
CA CYS A 122 9.49 2.05 11.82
C CYS A 122 8.42 1.62 12.82
N ILE A 123 7.73 0.48 12.62
CA ILE A 123 6.73 -0.03 13.56
C ILE A 123 7.47 -0.70 14.73
N LYS A 124 7.40 -0.10 15.91
CA LYS A 124 7.98 -0.65 17.14
C LYS A 124 6.88 -1.12 18.09
N ASN A 125 7.13 -2.25 18.74
CA ASN A 125 6.28 -2.81 19.78
C ASN A 125 6.98 -2.68 21.12
N PHE A 126 6.23 -2.27 22.14
CA PHE A 126 6.72 -2.23 23.51
C PHE A 126 5.58 -2.54 24.47
N THR A 127 5.93 -3.23 25.55
CA THR A 127 5.00 -3.49 26.64
C THR A 127 5.20 -2.42 27.71
N THR A 128 4.10 -1.90 28.22
CA THR A 128 4.13 -1.00 29.37
C THR A 128 3.40 -1.63 30.54
N THR A 129 3.97 -1.46 31.72
CA THR A 129 3.42 -2.01 32.96
C THR A 129 2.84 -0.88 33.79
N HIS A 130 1.61 -1.07 34.28
CA HIS A 130 0.88 -0.09 35.09
C HIS A 130 0.36 -0.79 36.34
N ASN A 131 0.61 -0.21 37.50
CA ASN A 131 0.08 -0.72 38.76
C ASN A 131 -1.20 0.03 39.11
N ILE A 132 -2.32 -0.70 39.26
CA ILE A 132 -3.62 -0.15 39.67
C ILE A 132 -4.08 -0.91 40.91
N GLY A 133 -3.85 -0.31 42.09
CA GLY A 133 -4.04 -1.00 43.37
C GLY A 133 -3.08 -2.18 43.49
N ASP A 134 -3.64 -3.36 43.74
CA ASP A 134 -2.88 -4.62 43.86
C ASP A 134 -2.70 -5.36 42.53
N TYR A 135 -3.18 -4.77 41.41
CA TYR A 135 -3.10 -5.38 40.09
C TYR A 135 -1.97 -4.76 39.27
N GLU A 136 -1.16 -5.63 38.67
CA GLU A 136 -0.18 -5.27 37.63
C GLU A 136 -0.80 -5.51 36.25
N ILE A 137 -0.85 -4.47 35.43
CA ILE A 137 -1.43 -4.51 34.08
C ILE A 137 -0.32 -4.33 33.06
N HIS A 138 -0.14 -5.32 32.19
CA HIS A 138 0.72 -5.22 31.01
C HIS A 138 -0.10 -4.82 29.80
N LEU A 139 0.30 -3.72 29.16
CA LEU A 139 -0.31 -3.22 27.94
C LEU A 139 0.72 -3.26 26.80
N ASP A 140 0.46 -4.10 25.81
CA ASP A 140 1.21 -4.12 24.56
C ASP A 140 0.80 -2.94 23.69
N ARG A 141 1.79 -2.18 23.23
CA ARG A 141 1.61 -0.97 22.45
C ARG A 141 2.44 -1.03 21.19
N THR A 142 1.85 -0.54 20.12
CA THR A 142 2.49 -0.40 18.81
C THR A 142 2.50 1.07 18.43
N TYR A 143 3.64 1.59 17.99
CA TYR A 143 3.77 2.96 17.49
C TYR A 143 4.69 3.00 16.27
N ILE A 144 4.62 4.10 15.52
CA ILE A 144 5.51 4.37 14.40
C ILE A 144 6.59 5.32 14.89
N ASP A 145 7.83 4.84 14.94
CA ASP A 145 9.00 5.64 15.26
C ASP A 145 9.53 6.31 13.98
N LEU A 146 9.27 7.61 13.86
CA LEU A 146 9.71 8.45 12.74
C LEU A 146 11.06 9.12 13.01
N GLN A 147 11.74 8.79 14.12
CA GLN A 147 13.03 9.38 14.51
C GLN A 147 14.19 8.39 14.45
N THR A 148 13.98 7.17 13.92
CA THR A 148 15.05 6.21 13.74
C THR A 148 15.96 6.59 12.58
N GLU A 149 17.25 6.21 12.65
CA GLU A 149 18.16 6.25 11.49
C GLU A 149 17.55 5.53 10.28
N GLU A 150 16.75 4.49 10.54
CA GLU A 150 16.01 3.73 9.52
C GLU A 150 15.00 4.61 8.79
N TYR A 151 14.33 5.56 9.46
CA TYR A 151 13.44 6.53 8.83
C TYR A 151 14.21 7.67 8.15
N GLU A 152 15.30 8.15 8.75
CA GLU A 152 16.17 9.16 8.12
C GLU A 152 16.78 8.67 6.80
N GLN A 153 17.04 7.36 6.66
CA GLN A 153 17.48 6.74 5.41
C GLN A 153 16.38 6.64 4.33
N LEU A 154 15.11 6.86 4.68
CA LEU A 154 13.98 6.88 3.75
C LEU A 154 13.71 8.28 3.17
N LEU A 155 14.24 9.31 3.83
CA LEU A 155 14.12 10.72 3.45
C LEU A 155 15.19 11.17 2.47
#